data_AF-A0A519V996-F1
#
_entry.id   AF-A0A519V996-F1
#
_cell.length_a   1.000
_cell.length_b   1.000
_cell.length_c   1.000
_cell.angle_alpha   90.00
_cell.angle_beta   90.00
_cell.angle_gamma   90.00
#
_symmetry.space_group_name_H-M   'P 1'
#
loop_
_entity.id
_entity.type
_entity.pdbx_description
1 polymer ?
#
loop_
_entity_poly.entity_id
_entity_poly.type
_entity_poly.pdbx_seq_one_letter_code
_entity_poly.pdbx_strand_id
1 'polypeptide(L)' 'MDIPKNLPVLDAAQIRVLGALMEKSKTTPDYYPMTLNGLAAACNQKTSRKPVVQYD' A
#
# COMPACT_ATOMS: atom_id res chain seq x y z
N MET A 1 15.61 11.37 25.43
CA MET A 1 14.87 12.51 24.86
C MET A 1 14.15 12.00 23.64
N ASP A 2 12.83 11.86 23.69
CA ASP A 2 12.04 11.51 22.52
C ASP A 2 11.94 12.73 21.62
N ILE A 3 12.63 12.69 20.48
CA ILE A 3 12.45 13.68 19.42
C ILE A 3 11.00 13.53 18.95
N PRO A 4 10.18 14.60 18.95
CA PRO A 4 8.82 14.52 18.42
C PRO A 4 8.92 14.04 16.97
N LYS A 5 8.47 12.80 16.74
CA LYS A 5 8.56 12.15 15.44
C LYS A 5 7.44 12.70 14.58
N ASN A 6 7.74 13.74 13.81
CA ASN A 6 6.80 14.28 12.84
C ASN A 6 6.58 13.21 11.75
N LEU A 7 5.38 12.64 11.71
CA LEU A 7 5.04 11.61 10.72
C LEU A 7 4.83 12.27 9.36
N PRO A 8 5.27 11.64 8.26
CA PRO A 8 4.99 12.17 6.93
C PRO A 8 3.48 12.16 6.69
N VAL A 9 2.96 13.29 6.18
CA VAL A 9 1.61 13.36 5.64
C VAL A 9 1.66 12.77 4.24
N LEU A 10 1.00 11.63 4.07
CA LEU A 10 0.97 10.91 2.80
C LEU A 10 -0.23 11.35 1.96
N ASP A 11 -0.03 11.45 0.65
CA ASP A 11 -1.14 11.61 -0.28
C ASP A 11 -1.96 10.31 -0.43
N ALA A 12 -3.11 10.40 -1.11
CA ALA A 12 -4.01 9.27 -1.25
C ALA A 12 -3.38 8.04 -1.95
N ALA A 13 -2.49 8.25 -2.92
CA ALA A 13 -1.81 7.18 -3.64
C ALA A 13 -0.72 6.54 -2.78
N GLN A 14 0.04 7.35 -2.03
CA GLN A 14 1.06 6.89 -1.09
C GLN A 14 0.45 6.06 0.04
N ILE A 15 -0.68 6.53 0.61
CA ILE A 15 -1.45 5.76 1.62
C ILE A 15 -1.88 4.41 1.03
N ARG A 16 -2.36 4.41 -0.22
CA ARG A 16 -2.79 3.19 -0.90
C ARG A 16 -1.65 2.19 -1.08
N VAL A 17 -0.51 2.66 -1.56
CA VAL A 17 0.70 1.84 -1.74
C VAL A 17 1.15 1.23 -0.42
N LEU A 18 1.24 2.06 0.64
CA LEU A 18 1.63 1.59 1.96
C LEU A 18 0.65 0.53 2.49
N GLY A 19 -0.65 0.78 2.39
CA GLY A 19 -1.68 -0.17 2.80
C GLY A 19 -1.63 -1.49 2.03
N ALA A 20 -1.38 -1.44 0.71
CA ALA A 20 -1.23 -2.64 -0.12
C ALA A 20 -0.01 -3.47 0.30
N LEU A 21 1.14 -2.84 0.57
CA LEU A 21 2.33 -3.52 1.07
C LEU A 21 2.11 -4.14 2.46
N MET A 22 1.46 -3.41 3.36
CA MET A 22 1.13 -3.90 4.70
C MET A 22 0.18 -5.10 4.64
N GLU A 23 -0.86 -5.05 3.81
CA GLU A 23 -1.79 -6.16 3.59
C GLU A 23 -1.04 -7.39 3.05
N LYS A 24 -0.31 -7.22 1.93
CA LYS A 24 0.31 -8.35 1.24
C LYS A 24 1.50 -8.96 1.99
N SER A 25 2.23 -8.19 2.78
CA SER A 25 3.26 -8.75 3.68
C SER A 25 2.68 -9.71 4.72
N LYS A 26 1.41 -9.53 5.12
CA LYS A 26 0.74 -10.37 6.11
C LYS A 26 -0.10 -11.49 5.49
N THR A 27 -0.84 -11.19 4.43
CA THR A 27 -1.80 -12.15 3.83
C THR A 27 -1.17 -13.04 2.76
N THR A 28 -0.10 -12.58 2.12
CA THR A 28 0.57 -13.27 1.01
C THR A 28 2.11 -13.14 1.13
N PRO A 29 2.70 -13.60 2.25
CA PRO A 29 4.12 -13.37 2.55
C PRO A 29 5.07 -13.96 1.51
N ASP A 30 4.70 -15.07 0.87
CA ASP A 30 5.52 -15.73 -0.16
C ASP A 30 5.72 -14.87 -1.42
N TYR A 31 4.84 -13.91 -1.65
CA TYR A 31 4.89 -12.98 -2.78
C TYR A 31 5.43 -11.59 -2.38
N TYR A 32 5.91 -11.44 -1.15
CA TYR A 32 6.51 -10.21 -0.65
C TYR A 32 8.05 -10.34 -0.61
N PRO A 33 8.82 -9.35 -1.10
CA PRO A 33 8.37 -8.10 -1.69
C PRO A 33 7.82 -8.27 -3.11
N MET A 34 6.85 -7.40 -3.45
CA MET A 34 6.15 -7.46 -4.73
C MET A 34 6.92 -6.73 -5.83
N THR A 35 6.73 -7.14 -7.08
CA THR A 35 7.12 -6.34 -8.24
C THR A 35 6.25 -5.08 -8.36
N LEU A 36 6.71 -4.08 -9.12
CA LEU A 36 5.94 -2.85 -9.37
C LEU A 36 4.54 -3.16 -9.96
N ASN A 37 4.47 -4.06 -10.94
CA ASN A 37 3.19 -4.45 -11.55
C ASN A 37 2.28 -5.18 -10.54
N GLY A 38 2.86 -6.03 -9.68
CA GLY A 38 2.11 -6.70 -8.61
C GLY A 38 1.53 -5.70 -7.61
N LEU A 39 2.30 -4.67 -7.27
CA LEU A 39 1.86 -3.60 -6.38
C LEU A 39 0.76 -2.75 -7.02
N ALA A 40 0.91 -2.36 -8.29
CA ALA A 40 -0.14 -1.65 -9.04
C ALA A 40 -1.44 -2.47 -9.09
N ALA A 41 -1.34 -3.77 -9.39
CA ALA A 41 -2.49 -4.68 -9.35
C ALA A 41 -3.13 -4.76 -7.95
N ALA A 42 -2.33 -4.78 -6.88
CA ALA A 42 -2.83 -4.76 -5.50
C ALA A 42 -3.52 -3.44 -5.14
N CYS A 43 -3.01 -2.30 -5.61
CA CYS A 43 -3.61 -0.99 -5.40
C CYS A 43 -4.98 -0.86 -6.11
N ASN A 44 -5.11 -1.48 -7.29
CA ASN A 44 -6.28 -1.47 -8.16
C ASN A 44 -7.30 -2.59 -7.86
N GLN A 45 -7.13 -3.36 -6.77
CA GLN A 45 -8.09 -4.42 -6.42
C GLN A 45 -9.51 -3.86 -6.23
N LYS A 46 -10.51 -4.56 -6.79
CA LYS A 46 -11.93 -4.17 -6.68
C LYS A 46 -12.50 -4.44 -5.29
N THR A 47 -11.90 -5.36 -4.55
CA THR A 47 -12.27 -5.73 -3.18
C THR A 47 -11.26 -5.14 -2.19
N SER A 48 -11.67 -4.96 -0.94
CA SER A 48 -10.82 -4.42 0.13
C SER A 48 -10.16 -3.07 -0.18
N ARG A 49 -10.77 -2.27 -1.08
CA ARG A 49 -10.34 -0.91 -1.42
C ARG A 49 -11.53 0.04 -1.38
N LYS A 50 -11.33 1.21 -0.78
CA LYS A 50 -12.29 2.32 -0.77
C LYS A 50 -11.53 3.65 -0.83
N PRO A 51 -11.68 4.46 -1.89
CA PRO A 51 -12.38 4.14 -3.15
C PRO A 51 -11.63 3.07 -3.95
N VAL A 52 -12.35 2.42 -4.88
CA VAL A 52 -11.72 1.65 -5.97
C VAL A 52 -11.04 2.65 -6.91
N VAL A 53 -9.84 2.30 -7.37
CA VAL A 53 -8.99 3.16 -8.22
C VAL A 53 -8.42 2.36 -9.38
N GLN A 54 -7.82 3.06 -10.33
CA GLN A 54 -7.11 2.48 -11.46
C GLN A 54 -5.88 3.35 -11.75
N TYR A 55 -4.75 2.99 -11.14
CA TYR A 55 -3.44 3.55 -11.47
C TYR A 55 -2.82 2.80 -12.65
N ASP A 56 -1.97 3.50 -13.41
CA ASP A 56 -1.23 2.96 -14.56
C ASP A 56 -0.11 1.98 -14.15
#